data_AF-A0A7Y2PAR6-F1
#
_entry.id   AF-A0A7Y2PAR6-F1
#
_cell.length_a   1.000
_cell.length_b   1.000
_cell.length_c   1.000
_cell.angle_alpha   90.00
_cell.angle_beta   90.00
_cell.angle_gamma   90.00
#
_symmetry.space_group_name_H-M   'P 1'
#
loop_
_entity.id
_entity.type
_entity.pdbx_description
1 polymer ?
#
loop_
_entity_poly.entity_id
_entity_poly.type
_entity_poly.pdbx_seq_one_letter_code
_entity_poly.pdbx_strand_id
1 'polypeptide(L)' 'EPGGRGEANRRREQFTVTLPVELHEKLYDFCREMKVSPDLVVERALTDYFREGDVSH' A
#
# COMPACT_ATOMS: atom_id res chain seq x y z
N GLU A 1 36.96 -10.22 9.92
CA GLU A 1 35.62 -10.08 10.51
C GLU A 1 35.34 -8.59 10.75
N PRO A 2 34.08 -8.12 10.84
CA PRO A 2 32.97 -8.34 9.91
C PRO A 2 32.18 -7.02 9.65
N GLY A 3 31.13 -7.07 8.83
CA GLY A 3 30.01 -6.10 8.83
C GLY A 3 30.03 -5.09 7.66
N GLY A 4 28.99 -4.94 6.84
CA GLY A 4 27.72 -5.64 6.72
C GLY A 4 27.18 -5.37 5.31
N ARG A 5 27.11 -6.43 4.49
CA ARG A 5 26.28 -6.42 3.29
C ARG A 5 24.84 -6.65 3.74
N GLY A 6 24.15 -5.60 4.19
CA GLY A 6 22.83 -5.83 4.80
C GLY A 6 22.01 -4.61 5.20
N GLU A 7 22.14 -3.45 4.55
CA GLU A 7 21.36 -2.25 4.96
C GLU A 7 20.74 -1.49 3.78
N ALA A 8 20.44 -2.18 2.67
CA ALA A 8 19.57 -1.63 1.62
C ALA A 8 18.09 -2.04 1.81
N ASN A 9 17.74 -2.66 2.93
CA ASN A 9 16.34 -2.87 3.31
C ASN A 9 15.88 -1.70 4.18
N ARG A 10 15.74 -0.53 3.53
CA ARG A 10 15.11 0.66 4.12
C ARG A 10 13.80 0.20 4.74
N ARG A 11 13.75 0.15 6.08
CA ARG A 11 12.59 -0.30 6.87
C ARG A 11 11.34 0.37 6.30
N ARG A 12 10.55 -0.37 5.53
CA ARG A 12 9.25 0.11 5.07
C ARG A 12 8.41 0.26 6.34
N GLU A 13 8.01 1.49 6.62
CA GLU A 13 7.16 1.78 7.78
C GLU A 13 5.82 1.08 7.54
N GLN A 14 5.41 0.28 8.52
CA GLN A 14 4.17 -0.48 8.44
C GLN A 14 3.03 0.38 9.00
N PHE A 15 1.97 0.53 8.21
CA PHE A 15 0.78 1.27 8.61
C PHE A 15 -0.44 0.38 8.54
N THR A 16 -1.32 0.50 9.53
CA THR A 16 -2.62 -0.16 9.51
C THR A 16 -3.67 0.81 9.01
N VAL A 17 -4.36 0.44 7.93
CA VAL A 17 -5.49 1.21 7.40
C VAL A 17 -6.78 0.54 7.84
N THR A 18 -7.68 1.31 8.43
CA THR A 18 -9.02 0.83 8.79
C THR A 18 -10.01 1.24 7.71
N LEU A 19 -10.72 0.27 7.15
CA LEU A 19 -11.73 0.49 6.11
C LEU A 19 -13.11 0.07 6.61
N PRO A 20 -14.19 0.72 6.15
CA PRO A 20 -15.55 0.19 6.29
C PRO A 20 -15.63 -1.24 5.73
N VAL A 21 -16.44 -2.08 6.39
CA VAL A 21 -16.55 -3.52 6.06
C VAL A 21 -16.88 -3.75 4.58
N GLU A 22 -17.82 -3.00 4.02
CA GLU A 22 -18.24 -3.14 2.62
C GLU A 22 -17.11 -2.82 1.62
N LEU A 23 -16.22 -1.88 1.96
CA LEU A 23 -15.05 -1.53 1.13
C LEU A 23 -13.95 -2.57 1.28
N HIS A 24 -13.76 -3.11 2.49
CA HIS A 24 -12.80 -4.16 2.75
C HIS A 24 -13.16 -5.44 1.98
N GLU A 25 -14.43 -5.85 1.97
CA GLU A 25 -14.90 -7.02 1.22
C GLU A 25 -14.70 -6.84 -0.29
N LYS A 26 -15.05 -5.68 -0.84
CA LYS A 26 -14.82 -5.36 -2.27
C LYS A 26 -13.34 -5.37 -2.63
N LEU A 27 -12.49 -4.80 -1.78
CA LEU A 27 -11.04 -4.81 -1.97
C LEU A 27 -10.50 -6.24 -1.99
N TYR A 28 -10.94 -7.08 -1.06
CA TYR A 28 -10.51 -8.48 -0.98
C TYR A 28 -10.95 -9.29 -2.20
N ASP A 29 -12.20 -9.12 -2.65
CA ASP A 29 -12.70 -9.82 -3.83
C ASP A 29 -11.95 -9.40 -5.10
N PHE A 30 -11.72 -8.09 -5.28
CA PHE A 30 -10.88 -7.54 -6.35
C PHE A 30 -9.46 -8.11 -6.32
N CYS A 31 -8.81 -8.13 -5.14
CA CYS A 31 -7.45 -8.65 -5.00
C CYS A 31 -7.38 -10.14 -5.36
N ARG A 32 -8.41 -10.91 -5.01
CA ARG A 32 -8.53 -12.33 -5.35
C ARG A 32 -8.68 -12.54 -6.85
N GLU A 33 -9.55 -11.78 -7.50
CA GLU A 33 -9.79 -11.88 -8.95
C GLU A 33 -8.54 -11.50 -9.75
N MET A 34 -7.92 -10.37 -9.39
CA MET A 34 -6.78 -9.80 -10.12
C MET A 34 -5.43 -10.41 -9.71
N LYS A 35 -5.41 -11.29 -8.72
CA LYS A 35 -4.19 -11.91 -8.13
C LYS A 35 -3.15 -10.87 -7.71
N VAL A 36 -3.61 -9.77 -7.11
CA VAL A 36 -2.78 -8.69 -6.58
C VAL A 36 -2.85 -8.66 -5.06
N SER A 37 -1.81 -8.11 -4.42
CA SER A 37 -1.80 -7.93 -2.96
C SER A 37 -2.60 -6.69 -2.56
N PRO A 38 -3.36 -6.74 -1.46
CA PRO A 38 -4.13 -5.59 -0.97
C PRO A 38 -3.25 -4.38 -0.66
N ASP A 39 -2.03 -4.60 -0.13
CA ASP A 39 -1.06 -3.52 0.14
C ASP A 39 -0.75 -2.71 -1.12
N LEU A 40 -0.51 -3.38 -2.25
CA LEU A 40 -0.20 -2.70 -3.52
C LEU A 40 -1.37 -1.83 -3.99
N VAL A 41 -2.60 -2.30 -3.81
CA VAL A 41 -3.81 -1.58 -4.21
C VAL A 41 -4.00 -0.35 -3.33
N VAL A 42 -3.82 -0.49 -2.01
CA VAL A 42 -3.94 0.61 -1.06
C VAL A 42 -2.82 1.63 -1.28
N GLU A 43 -1.57 1.21 -1.44
CA GLU A 43 -0.44 2.10 -1.75
C GLU A 43 -0.70 2.91 -3.03
N ARG A 44 -1.22 2.26 -4.07
CA ARG A 44 -1.55 2.93 -5.33
C ARG A 44 -2.68 3.93 -5.15
N ALA A 45 -3.77 3.54 -4.47
CA ALA A 45 -4.91 4.39 -4.22
C ALA A 45 -4.52 5.65 -3.41
N LEU A 46 -3.69 5.47 -2.37
CA LEU A 46 -3.14 6.57 -1.59
C LEU A 46 -2.26 7.49 -2.45
N THR A 47 -1.38 6.90 -3.28
CA THR A 47 -0.52 7.67 -4.19
C THR A 47 -1.35 8.51 -5.18
N ASP A 48 -2.37 7.93 -5.80
CA ASP A 48 -3.24 8.66 -6.71
C ASP A 48 -4.07 9.73 -5.97
N TYR A 49 -4.59 9.45 -4.77
CA TYR A 49 -5.28 10.44 -3.94
C TYR A 49 -4.39 11.65 -3.60
N PHE A 50 -3.16 11.42 -3.14
CA PHE A 50 -2.23 12.51 -2.83
C PHE A 50 -1.80 13.27 -4.08
N ARG A 51 -1.62 12.58 -5.22
CA ARG A 51 -1.25 13.21 -6.49
C ARG A 51 -2.38 14.07 -7.06
N GLU A 52 -3.63 13.65 -6.91
CA GLU A 52 -4.81 14.41 -7.33
C GLU A 52 -5.07 15.62 -6.41
N GLY A 53 -4.71 15.51 -5.12
CA GLY A 53 -4.71 16.64 -4.19
C GLY A 53 -3.67 17.72 -4.52
N ASP A 54 -2.50 17.34 -5.06
CA ASP A 54 -1.39 18.25 -5.40
C ASP A 54 -1.68 19.13 -6.64
N VAL A 55 -2.56 18.68 -7.55
CA VAL A 55 -3.00 19.47 -8.73
C VAL A 55 -4.13 20.47 -8.43
N SER A 56 -4.56 20.58 -7.17
CA SER A 56 -5.63 21.49 -6.74
C SER A 56 -5.15 22.70 -5.91
N HIS A 57 -3.86 23.07 -5.95
CA HIS A 57 -3.32 24.18 -5.15
C HIS A 57 -2.56 25.25 -5.96
#